data_AF-A0A353MZP3-F1
#
_entry.id   AF-A0A353MZP3-F1
#
_cell.length_a   1.000
_cell.length_b   1.000
_cell.length_c   1.000
_cell.angle_alpha   90.00
_cell.angle_beta   90.00
_cell.angle_gamma   90.00
#
_symmetry.space_group_name_H-M   'P 1'
#
loop_
_entity.id
_entity.type
_entity.pdbx_description
1 polymer ?
#
loop_
_entity_poly.entity_id
_entity_poly.type
_entity_poly.pdbx_seq_one_letter_code
_entity_poly.pdbx_strand_id
1 'polypeptide(L)'
;MNIRDYRSALDNLKSGSGDTIADIELVAKYLDRKEVNLLDLRREGLPGEIIDACFLLSDCGDSLAPERLCCLRANPLARSGKARKIREQIRMAELEGGPLWQSDIIRGSLEKALELLETDHVDDFPTVKELDCGSGILDDDVPFWERD
;
A
#
# COMPACT_ATOMS: atom_id res chain seq x y z
N MET A 1 14.76 -12.60 18.53
CA MET A 1 14.05 -11.83 17.49
C MET A 1 14.45 -12.46 16.16
N ASN A 2 13.60 -13.29 15.56
CA ASN A 2 13.92 -13.91 14.27
C ASN A 2 13.89 -12.78 13.23
N ILE A 3 15.06 -12.36 12.76
CA ILE A 3 15.16 -11.42 11.65
C ILE A 3 14.66 -12.21 10.45
N ARG A 4 13.39 -12.02 10.08
CA ARG A 4 12.91 -12.50 8.78
C ARG A 4 13.78 -11.83 7.73
N ASP A 5 14.47 -12.65 6.94
CA ASP A 5 15.36 -12.19 5.88
C ASP A 5 14.55 -11.91 4.61
N TYR A 6 14.94 -10.86 3.89
CA TYR A 6 14.33 -10.42 2.63
C TYR A 6 14.23 -11.55 1.60
N ARG A 7 15.29 -12.37 1.49
CA ARG A 7 15.31 -13.50 0.56
C ARG A 7 14.25 -14.54 0.89
N SER A 8 14.11 -14.88 2.17
CA SER A 8 13.07 -15.82 2.61
C SER A 8 11.67 -15.28 2.36
N ALA A 9 11.45 -13.97 2.53
CA ALA A 9 10.18 -13.35 2.17
C ALA A 9 9.91 -13.39 0.67
N LEU A 10 10.92 -13.12 -0.18
CA LEU A 10 10.77 -13.28 -1.64
C LEU A 10 10.40 -14.72 -2.01
N ASP A 11 11.11 -15.71 -1.46
CA ASP A 11 10.86 -17.12 -1.77
C ASP A 11 9.45 -17.54 -1.35
N ASN A 12 9.00 -17.11 -0.16
CA ASN A 12 7.64 -17.32 0.34
C ASN A 12 6.57 -16.70 -0.58
N LEU A 13 6.80 -15.48 -1.07
CA LEU A 13 5.87 -14.80 -1.96
C LEU A 13 5.81 -15.44 -3.35
N LYS A 14 6.92 -16.05 -3.82
CA LYS A 14 6.95 -16.82 -5.07
C LYS A 14 6.23 -18.16 -4.94
N SER A 15 6.42 -18.85 -3.81
CA SER A 15 5.83 -20.18 -3.56
C SER A 15 4.39 -20.12 -3.04
N GLY A 16 3.92 -18.93 -2.64
CA GLY A 16 2.63 -18.77 -1.95
C GLY A 16 2.60 -19.42 -0.56
N SER A 17 3.76 -19.64 0.06
CA SER A 17 3.88 -20.28 1.37
C SER A 17 4.17 -19.26 2.47
N GLY A 18 3.62 -19.47 3.68
CA GLY A 18 3.89 -18.62 4.83
C GLY A 18 2.87 -17.50 5.03
N ASP A 19 3.29 -16.41 5.68
CA ASP A 19 2.43 -15.25 5.95
C ASP A 19 2.66 -14.19 4.87
N THR A 20 1.90 -14.31 3.78
CA THR A 20 1.97 -13.44 2.60
C THR A 20 1.91 -11.96 2.97
N ILE A 21 1.08 -11.57 3.93
CA ILE A 21 0.91 -10.16 4.31
C ILE A 21 2.17 -9.64 4.99
N ALA A 22 2.71 -10.39 5.95
CA ALA A 22 3.95 -10.00 6.63
C ALA A 22 5.17 -9.99 5.70
N ASP A 23 5.19 -10.85 4.68
CA ASP A 23 6.27 -10.90 3.71
C ASP A 23 6.16 -9.74 2.69
N ILE A 24 4.95 -9.36 2.26
CA ILE A 24 4.70 -8.14 1.47
C ILE A 24 5.13 -6.89 2.25
N GLU A 25 4.74 -6.77 3.52
CA GLU A 25 5.13 -5.64 4.36
C GLU A 25 6.64 -5.56 4.56
N LEU A 26 7.32 -6.71 4.65
CA LEU A 26 8.78 -6.74 4.71
C LEU A 26 9.37 -6.21 3.41
N VAL A 27 8.95 -6.74 2.25
CA VAL A 27 9.44 -6.29 0.94
C VAL A 27 9.16 -4.80 0.69
N ALA A 28 7.99 -4.30 1.11
CA ALA A 28 7.65 -2.88 1.05
C ALA A 28 8.67 -2.01 1.80
N LYS A 29 9.11 -2.43 3.00
CA LYS A 29 10.15 -1.71 3.76
C LYS A 29 11.49 -1.64 3.03
N TYR A 30 11.83 -2.65 2.21
CA TYR A 30 13.05 -2.60 1.38
C TYR A 30 12.89 -1.63 0.21
N LEU A 31 11.69 -1.50 -0.37
CA LEU A 31 11.38 -0.45 -1.36
C LEU A 31 11.52 0.95 -0.74
N ASP A 32 11.06 1.15 0.49
CA ASP A 32 11.11 2.44 1.22
C ASP A 32 12.54 2.94 1.38
N ARG A 33 13.43 2.02 1.75
CA ARG A 33 14.84 2.28 1.96
C ARG A 33 15.62 2.41 0.65
N LYS A 34 14.95 2.24 -0.50
CA LYS A 34 15.56 2.18 -1.84
C LYS A 34 16.64 1.10 -1.94
N GLU A 35 16.54 0.07 -1.11
CA GLU A 35 17.46 -1.08 -1.15
C GLU A 35 17.12 -2.00 -2.32
N VAL A 36 15.86 -1.98 -2.77
CA VAL A 36 15.36 -2.70 -3.93
C VAL A 36 14.41 -1.80 -4.73
N ASN A 37 14.16 -2.14 -5.99
CA ASN A 37 13.19 -1.43 -6.83
C ASN A 37 12.13 -2.40 -7.41
N LEU A 38 11.06 -1.85 -7.99
CA LEU A 38 9.96 -2.64 -8.55
C LEU A 38 10.39 -3.51 -9.75
N LEU A 39 11.38 -3.08 -10.53
CA LEU A 39 11.90 -3.86 -11.64
C LEU A 39 12.65 -5.10 -11.13
N ASP A 40 13.34 -4.99 -10.00
CA ASP A 40 14.00 -6.13 -9.36
C ASP A 40 12.96 -7.15 -8.90
N LEU A 41 11.88 -6.72 -8.24
CA LEU A 41 10.78 -7.58 -7.82
C LEU A 41 10.13 -8.33 -9.00
N ARG A 42 9.97 -7.64 -10.14
CA ARG A 42 9.47 -8.24 -11.38
C ARG A 42 10.44 -9.27 -11.96
N ARG A 43 11.74 -8.97 -11.98
CA ARG A 43 12.79 -9.89 -12.46
C ARG A 43 12.92 -11.13 -11.59
N GLU A 44 12.65 -10.99 -10.30
CA GLU A 44 12.60 -12.10 -9.34
C GLU A 44 11.40 -13.03 -9.56
N GLY A 45 10.45 -12.67 -10.43
CA GLY A 45 9.31 -13.51 -10.80
C GLY A 45 8.12 -13.39 -9.87
N LEU A 46 7.99 -12.28 -9.12
CA LEU A 46 6.82 -12.05 -8.29
C LEU A 46 5.55 -11.81 -9.12
N PRO A 47 4.38 -12.34 -8.68
CA PRO A 47 3.10 -12.02 -9.27
C PRO A 47 2.81 -10.51 -9.27
N GLY A 48 2.15 -10.00 -10.31
CA GLY A 48 1.81 -8.57 -10.44
C GLY A 48 1.03 -8.03 -9.25
N GLU A 49 0.08 -8.79 -8.73
CA GLU A 49 -0.73 -8.42 -7.55
C GLU A 49 0.12 -8.19 -6.29
N ILE A 50 1.21 -8.96 -6.13
CA ILE A 50 2.16 -8.85 -5.01
C ILE A 50 3.05 -7.62 -5.21
N ILE A 51 3.52 -7.36 -6.43
CA ILE A 51 4.32 -6.17 -6.76
C ILE A 51 3.50 -4.91 -6.49
N ASP A 52 2.24 -4.88 -6.94
CA ASP A 52 1.32 -3.77 -6.70
C ASP A 52 1.06 -3.58 -5.20
N ALA A 53 0.90 -4.66 -4.44
CA ALA A 53 0.73 -4.58 -3.00
C ALA A 53 1.97 -4.02 -2.29
N CYS A 54 3.17 -4.47 -2.66
CA CYS A 54 4.44 -3.93 -2.15
C CYS A 54 4.60 -2.44 -2.47
N PHE A 55 4.26 -2.03 -3.69
CA PHE A 55 4.28 -0.62 -4.09
C PHE A 55 3.29 0.22 -3.27
N LEU A 56 2.04 -0.23 -3.13
CA LEU A 56 1.01 0.50 -2.39
C LEU A 56 1.31 0.60 -0.88
N LEU A 57 2.03 -0.38 -0.32
CA LEU A 57 2.38 -0.43 1.11
C LEU A 57 3.71 0.24 1.46
N SER A 58 4.57 0.53 0.48
CA SER A 58 5.77 1.36 0.67
C SER A 58 5.40 2.74 1.24
N ASP A 59 6.32 3.46 1.89
CA ASP A 59 6.22 4.74 2.63
C ASP A 59 5.57 5.89 1.83
N CYS A 60 5.16 5.63 0.59
CA CYS A 60 4.12 6.38 -0.11
C CYS A 60 2.70 6.18 0.50
N GLY A 61 2.53 5.31 1.50
CA GLY A 61 1.25 4.76 1.94
C GLY A 61 0.66 5.31 3.24
N ASP A 62 1.35 6.17 4.00
CA ASP A 62 0.81 6.73 5.26
C ASP A 62 -0.12 7.93 5.08
N SER A 63 -0.36 8.32 3.83
CA SER A 63 -1.37 9.31 3.50
C SER A 63 -2.78 8.73 3.68
N LEU A 64 -3.53 9.31 4.61
CA LEU A 64 -4.98 9.10 4.75
C LEU A 64 -5.79 9.84 3.67
N ALA A 65 -5.15 10.29 2.58
CA ALA A 65 -5.81 10.96 1.49
C ALA A 65 -6.81 10.01 0.78
N PRO A 66 -8.03 10.48 0.46
CA PRO A 66 -9.06 9.67 -0.18
C PRO A 66 -8.59 8.92 -1.43
N GLU A 67 -7.80 9.57 -2.28
CA GLU A 67 -7.30 9.00 -3.54
C GLU A 67 -6.38 7.80 -3.29
N ARG A 68 -5.57 7.89 -2.22
CA ARG A 68 -4.66 6.80 -1.82
C ARG A 68 -5.42 5.66 -1.18
N LEU A 69 -6.47 5.95 -0.40
CA LEU A 69 -7.37 4.94 0.15
C LEU A 69 -8.11 4.18 -0.97
N CYS A 70 -8.51 4.86 -2.05
CA CYS A 70 -9.07 4.21 -3.24
C CYS A 70 -8.10 3.21 -3.87
N CYS A 71 -6.84 3.61 -4.10
CA CYS A 71 -5.82 2.73 -4.65
C CYS A 71 -5.54 1.50 -3.75
N LEU A 72 -5.52 1.71 -2.43
CA LEU A 72 -5.35 0.62 -1.46
C LEU A 72 -6.53 -0.35 -1.47
N ARG A 73 -7.76 0.14 -1.58
CA ARG A 73 -8.97 -0.70 -1.68
C ARG A 73 -9.00 -1.55 -2.94
N ALA A 74 -8.51 -1.02 -4.06
CA ALA A 74 -8.50 -1.72 -5.35
C ALA A 74 -7.60 -2.97 -5.33
N ASN A 75 -6.64 -3.07 -4.40
CA ASN A 75 -5.80 -4.25 -4.23
C ASN A 75 -6.10 -4.95 -2.89
N PRO A 76 -6.70 -6.16 -2.90
CA PRO A 76 -7.08 -6.87 -1.67
C PRO A 76 -5.93 -7.15 -0.69
N LEU A 77 -4.73 -7.40 -1.20
CA LEU A 77 -3.54 -7.67 -0.38
C LEU A 77 -3.06 -6.39 0.29
N ALA A 78 -2.98 -5.29 -0.46
CA ALA A 78 -2.63 -3.97 0.06
C ALA A 78 -3.65 -3.47 1.09
N ARG A 79 -4.95 -3.65 0.80
CA ARG A 79 -6.06 -3.36 1.71
C ARG A 79 -5.89 -4.08 3.04
N SER A 80 -5.65 -5.39 3.00
CA SER A 80 -5.51 -6.22 4.20
C SER A 80 -4.28 -5.82 5.04
N GLY A 81 -3.13 -5.61 4.38
CA GLY A 81 -1.91 -5.14 5.04
C GLY A 81 -2.09 -3.75 5.69
N LYS A 82 -2.71 -2.80 4.98
CA LYS A 82 -2.94 -1.46 5.51
C LYS A 82 -3.92 -1.45 6.67
N ALA A 83 -5.04 -2.19 6.56
CA ALA A 83 -6.00 -2.34 7.66
C ALA A 83 -5.32 -2.90 8.91
N ARG A 84 -4.42 -3.88 8.75
CA ARG A 84 -3.61 -4.42 9.86
C ARG A 84 -2.72 -3.35 10.50
N LYS A 85 -2.00 -2.56 9.70
CA LYS A 85 -1.14 -1.46 10.20
C LYS A 85 -1.95 -0.40 10.97
N ILE A 86 -3.11 0.00 10.45
CA ILE A 86 -4.01 0.97 11.09
C ILE A 86 -4.54 0.45 12.43
N ARG A 87 -5.01 -0.80 12.49
CA ARG A 87 -5.48 -1.42 13.75
C ARG A 87 -4.37 -1.49 14.80
N GLU A 88 -3.13 -1.81 14.39
CA GLU A 88 -2.00 -1.83 15.32
C GLU A 88 -1.64 -0.42 15.83
N GLN A 89 -1.73 0.62 14.99
CA GLN A 89 -1.53 2.00 15.41
C GLN A 89 -2.59 2.46 16.42
N ILE A 90 -3.87 2.11 16.21
CA ILE A 90 -4.94 2.36 17.19
C ILE A 90 -4.60 1.68 18.52
N ARG A 91 -4.24 0.40 18.49
CA ARG A 91 -3.85 -0.38 19.68
C ARG A 91 -2.66 0.23 20.43
N MET A 92 -1.65 0.72 19.71
CA MET A 92 -0.49 1.39 20.31
C MET A 92 -0.88 2.72 20.96
N ALA A 93 -1.72 3.51 20.31
CA ALA A 93 -2.21 4.77 20.87
C ALA A 93 -3.03 4.55 22.17
N GLU A 94 -3.78 3.45 22.27
CA GLU A 94 -4.49 3.06 23.50
C GLU A 94 -3.54 2.66 24.64
N LEU A 95 -2.41 2.03 24.31
CA LEU A 95 -1.43 1.55 25.28
C LEU A 95 -0.48 2.65 25.78
N GLU A 96 -0.10 3.60 24.92
CA GLU A 96 0.90 4.63 25.24
C GLU A 96 0.34 5.83 26.03
N GLY A 97 -0.98 5.93 26.20
CA GLY A 97 -1.58 6.85 27.19
C GLY A 97 -1.24 8.33 27.00
N GLY A 98 -1.13 8.78 25.75
CA GLY A 98 -0.88 10.19 25.40
C GLY A 98 -2.01 11.14 25.82
N PRO A 99 -1.85 12.46 25.62
CA PRO A 99 -2.89 13.44 25.93
C PRO A 99 -4.21 13.07 25.23
N LEU A 100 -5.27 12.88 26.02
CA LEU A 100 -6.60 12.39 25.57
C LEU A 100 -7.08 13.06 24.28
N TRP A 101 -6.94 14.38 24.16
CA TRP A 101 -7.41 15.16 23.00
C TRP A 101 -6.62 14.92 21.71
N GLN A 102 -5.32 14.63 21.77
CA GLN A 102 -4.53 14.24 20.59
C GLN A 102 -4.81 12.79 20.21
N SER A 103 -4.98 11.92 21.21
CA SER A 103 -5.34 10.52 21.01
C SER A 103 -6.70 10.40 20.32
N ASP A 104 -7.71 11.18 20.72
CA ASP A 104 -9.06 11.12 20.14
C ASP A 104 -9.12 11.58 18.68
N ILE A 105 -8.39 12.64 18.29
CA ILE A 105 -8.37 13.14 16.89
C ILE A 105 -7.66 12.16 15.96
N ILE A 106 -6.50 11.64 16.40
CA ILE A 106 -5.74 10.66 15.63
C ILE A 106 -6.53 9.36 15.52
N ARG A 107 -7.14 8.90 16.63
CA ARG A 107 -8.00 7.71 16.66
C ARG A 107 -9.17 7.84 15.69
N GLY A 108 -9.96 8.93 15.76
CA GLY A 108 -11.10 9.12 14.86
C GLY A 108 -10.71 9.15 13.38
N SER A 109 -9.53 9.69 13.06
CA SER A 109 -9.00 9.70 11.70
C SER A 109 -8.59 8.30 11.22
N LEU A 110 -7.97 7.50 12.10
CA LEU A 110 -7.57 6.12 11.82
C LEU A 110 -8.78 5.18 11.70
N GLU A 111 -9.76 5.31 12.59
CA GLU A 111 -11.02 4.55 12.55
C GLU A 111 -11.79 4.83 11.25
N LYS A 112 -11.89 6.10 10.85
CA LYS A 112 -12.52 6.48 9.58
C LYS A 112 -11.77 5.92 8.37
N ALA A 113 -10.44 5.92 8.40
CA ALA A 113 -9.64 5.32 7.33
C ALA A 113 -9.84 3.80 7.27
N LEU A 114 -9.96 3.13 8.42
CA LEU A 114 -10.24 1.71 8.51
C LEU A 114 -11.62 1.38 7.94
N GLU A 115 -12.65 2.14 8.33
CA GLU A 115 -14.00 2.04 7.80
C GLU A 115 -14.01 2.20 6.28
N LEU A 116 -13.33 3.23 5.75
CA LEU A 116 -13.22 3.45 4.32
C LEU A 116 -12.56 2.27 3.59
N LEU A 117 -11.52 1.65 4.17
CA LEU A 117 -10.86 0.49 3.59
C LEU A 117 -11.77 -0.77 3.62
N GLU A 118 -12.58 -0.93 4.66
CA GLU A 118 -13.41 -2.12 4.90
C GLU A 118 -14.77 -2.09 4.22
N THR A 119 -15.30 -0.90 3.93
CA THR A 119 -16.61 -0.75 3.29
C THR A 119 -16.50 -1.00 1.79
N ASP A 120 -17.33 -1.90 1.24
CA ASP A 120 -17.32 -2.26 -0.19
C ASP A 120 -17.97 -1.22 -1.12
N HIS A 121 -18.51 -0.12 -0.60
CA HIS A 121 -19.13 0.92 -1.43
C HIS A 121 -18.06 1.72 -2.18
N VAL A 122 -17.86 1.36 -3.46
CA VAL A 122 -16.99 2.06 -4.42
C VAL A 122 -17.53 3.47 -4.75
N ASP A 123 -18.79 3.76 -4.38
CA ASP A 123 -19.55 4.91 -4.90
C ASP A 123 -19.37 6.24 -4.13
N ASP A 124 -18.80 6.25 -2.92
CA ASP A 124 -18.82 7.45 -2.05
C ASP A 124 -17.48 8.19 -1.91
N PHE A 125 -16.44 7.78 -2.65
CA PHE A 125 -15.31 8.68 -2.78
C PHE A 125 -15.69 9.82 -3.72
N PRO A 126 -15.40 11.08 -3.36
CA PRO A 126 -15.57 12.17 -4.30
C PRO A 126 -14.82 11.76 -5.56
N THR A 127 -15.55 11.61 -6.67
CA THR A 127 -14.95 11.45 -7.98
C THR A 127 -13.98 12.61 -8.07
N VAL A 128 -12.68 12.31 -7.95
CA VAL A 128 -11.65 13.29 -8.23
C VAL A 128 -11.97 13.65 -9.66
N LYS A 129 -12.58 14.82 -9.88
CA LYS A 129 -12.67 15.38 -11.21
C LYS A 129 -11.24 15.31 -11.68
N GLU A 130 -10.99 14.50 -12.70
CA GLU A 130 -9.72 14.50 -13.41
C GLU A 130 -9.39 15.97 -13.60
N LEU A 131 -8.44 16.46 -12.81
CA LEU A 131 -7.88 17.77 -13.05
C LEU A 131 -7.21 17.56 -14.39
N ASP A 132 -7.90 18.05 -15.42
CA ASP A 132 -7.50 18.20 -16.80
C ASP A 132 -6.00 18.51 -16.83
N CYS A 133 -5.20 17.45 -16.88
CA CYS A 133 -3.81 17.50 -17.25
C CYS A 133 -3.87 17.74 -18.76
N GLY A 134 -4.04 19.03 -19.09
CA GLY A 134 -4.31 19.62 -20.38
C GLY A 134 -4.33 18.63 -21.55
N SER A 135 -5.52 18.50 -22.14
CA SER A 135 -5.72 18.02 -23.51
C SER A 135 -4.79 18.76 -24.49
N GLY A 136 -3.56 18.26 -24.59
CA GLY A 136 -2.66 18.44 -25.72
C GLY A 136 -2.82 17.22 -26.60
N ILE A 137 -3.73 17.29 -27.55
CA ILE A 137 -3.82 16.37 -28.67
C ILE A 137 -2.45 16.38 -29.37
N LEU A 138 -1.69 15.30 -29.23
CA LEU A 138 -0.77 14.82 -30.25
C LEU A 138 -0.80 13.30 -30.24
N ASP A 139 -1.38 12.76 -31.30
CA ASP A 139 -1.31 11.39 -31.77
C ASP A 139 0.13 10.83 -31.67
N ASP A 140 0.27 9.67 -31.02
CA ASP A 140 0.81 8.42 -31.58
C ASP A 140 1.18 7.43 -30.46
N ASP A 141 0.42 6.35 -30.41
CA ASP A 141 0.61 5.16 -29.59
C ASP A 141 1.90 4.44 -29.99
N VAL A 142 3.00 4.73 -29.30
CA VAL A 142 4.15 3.82 -29.22
C VAL A 142 4.59 3.73 -27.76
N PRO A 143 4.43 2.56 -27.10
CA PRO A 143 4.94 2.36 -25.76
C PRO A 143 6.45 2.60 -25.70
N PHE A 144 6.91 3.16 -24.59
CA PHE A 144 8.32 3.52 -24.33
C PHE A 144 9.33 2.38 -24.59
N TRP A 145 8.89 1.13 -24.61
CA TRP A 145 9.71 -0.06 -24.82
C TRP A 145 9.91 -0.48 -26.29
N GLU A 146 9.42 0.27 -27.28
CA GLU A 146 9.63 0.01 -28.72
C GLU A 146 10.63 0.96 -29.41
N ARG A 147 11.43 1.74 -28.65
CA ARG A 147 12.53 2.54 -29.22
C ARG A 147 13.86 1.81 -29.06
N ASP A 148 14.32 1.15 -30.13
CA ASP A 148 15.72 0.73 -30.32
C ASP A 148 16.67 1.94 -30.46
#